data_AF-A0A8T3RJB6-F1
#
_entry.id   AF-A0A8T3RJB6-F1
#
_cell.length_a   1.000
_cell.length_b   1.000
_cell.length_c   1.000
_cell.angle_alpha   90.00
_cell.angle_beta   90.00
_cell.angle_gamma   90.00
#
_symmetry.space_group_name_H-M   'P 1'
#
loop_
_entity.id
_entity.type
_entity.pdbx_description
1 polymer ?
#
loop_
_entity_poly.entity_id
_entity_poly.type
_entity_poly.pdbx_seq_one_letter_code
_entity_poly.pdbx_strand_id
1 'polypeptide(L)'
;ELAAAHRIAIALGVRDYKVMHLDLSAIGGSALTDPTVAVPETPTEGIPVTYVPARNTLLLGLALAWAEVLEAWDIFIGVNAIDYSGYPDCRPEFIAAFEAMVQRATKASVEGKRFRIHAPLINLSKAEIIEQGLRLGVDYSITVSCYQADDEGRACGVCDACRFRRAGFGSAGAADPTRYR
;
A
#
# COMPACT_ATOMS: atom_id res chain seq x y z
N GLU A 1 -5.39 -3.69 -10.72
CA GLU A 1 -4.86 -2.67 -9.80
C GLU A 1 -4.37 -1.40 -10.51
N LEU A 2 -3.37 -1.47 -11.42
CA LEU A 2 -2.79 -0.30 -12.10
C LEU A 2 -3.83 0.60 -12.80
N ALA A 3 -4.83 0.01 -13.46
CA ALA A 3 -5.92 0.76 -14.08
C ALA A 3 -6.74 1.58 -13.06
N ALA A 4 -6.95 1.05 -11.85
CA ALA A 4 -7.63 1.78 -10.78
C ALA A 4 -6.76 2.93 -10.24
N ALA A 5 -5.46 2.67 -10.02
CA ALA A 5 -4.51 3.69 -9.60
C ALA A 5 -4.44 4.87 -10.60
N HIS A 6 -4.42 4.57 -11.90
CA HIS A 6 -4.45 5.60 -12.95
C HIS A 6 -5.74 6.42 -12.94
N ARG A 7 -6.92 5.78 -12.79
CA ARG A 7 -8.20 6.50 -12.66
C ARG A 7 -8.24 7.43 -11.45
N ILE A 8 -7.74 6.96 -10.31
CA ILE A 8 -7.66 7.76 -9.07
C ILE A 8 -6.73 8.96 -9.28
N ALA A 9 -5.56 8.76 -9.90
CA ALA A 9 -4.62 9.84 -10.18
C ALA A 9 -5.25 10.95 -11.04
N ILE A 10 -6.02 10.57 -12.07
CA ILE A 10 -6.77 11.52 -12.90
C ILE A 10 -7.85 12.23 -12.08
N ALA A 11 -8.68 11.47 -11.33
CA ALA A 11 -9.78 12.02 -10.56
C ALA A 11 -9.34 13.02 -9.49
N LEU A 12 -8.16 12.80 -8.90
CA LEU A 12 -7.57 13.69 -7.89
C LEU A 12 -6.68 14.79 -8.49
N GLY A 13 -6.51 14.84 -9.80
CA GLY A 13 -5.68 15.86 -10.46
C GLY A 13 -4.19 15.77 -10.07
N VAL A 14 -3.67 14.56 -9.89
CA VAL A 14 -2.24 14.36 -9.59
C VAL A 14 -1.39 14.92 -10.73
N ARG A 15 -0.42 15.77 -10.40
CA ARG A 15 0.43 16.47 -11.38
C ARG A 15 1.22 15.50 -12.27
N ASP A 16 1.88 14.52 -11.66
CA ASP A 16 2.74 13.55 -12.33
C ASP A 16 2.43 12.13 -11.83
N TYR A 17 2.17 11.21 -12.75
CA TYR A 17 1.93 9.80 -12.46
C TYR A 17 2.97 8.92 -13.16
N LYS A 18 3.70 8.11 -12.39
CA LYS A 18 4.78 7.26 -12.92
C LYS A 18 4.56 5.80 -12.55
N VAL A 19 4.60 4.94 -13.57
CA VAL A 19 4.61 3.49 -13.41
C VAL A 19 6.07 3.02 -13.49
N MET A 20 6.52 2.29 -12.46
CA MET A 20 7.83 1.66 -12.44
C MET A 20 7.66 0.15 -12.47
N HIS A 21 8.31 -0.51 -13.42
CA HIS A 21 8.30 -1.96 -13.51
C HIS A 21 9.39 -2.54 -12.62
N LEU A 22 8.97 -3.34 -11.63
CA LEU A 22 9.86 -4.05 -10.72
C LEU A 22 9.45 -5.53 -10.74
N ASP A 23 10.34 -6.39 -11.23
CA ASP A 23 10.09 -7.83 -11.23
C ASP A 23 10.62 -8.45 -9.93
N LEU A 24 9.70 -8.79 -9.03
CA LEU A 24 9.99 -9.50 -7.78
C LEU A 24 9.86 -11.02 -7.91
N SER A 25 9.40 -11.53 -9.05
CA SER A 25 9.25 -12.98 -9.28
C SER A 25 10.61 -13.69 -9.28
N ALA A 26 11.65 -13.01 -9.75
CA ALA A 26 13.03 -13.51 -9.72
C ALA A 26 13.57 -13.73 -8.30
N ILE A 27 13.03 -13.02 -7.30
CA ILE A 27 13.36 -13.24 -5.87
C ILE A 27 12.49 -14.36 -5.30
N GLY A 28 11.20 -14.41 -5.67
CA GLY A 28 10.27 -15.45 -5.25
C GLY A 28 9.93 -15.42 -3.76
N GLY A 29 9.47 -16.56 -3.24
CA GLY A 29 9.27 -16.79 -1.80
C GLY A 29 7.94 -16.31 -1.20
N SER A 30 6.95 -15.96 -2.04
CA SER A 30 5.62 -15.55 -1.59
C SER A 30 4.52 -15.93 -2.59
N ALA A 31 3.28 -16.07 -2.12
CA ALA A 31 2.10 -16.30 -2.97
C ALA A 31 1.77 -15.13 -3.91
N LEU A 32 2.42 -13.97 -3.75
CA LEU A 32 2.24 -12.81 -4.63
C LEU A 32 3.37 -12.66 -5.65
N THR A 33 4.43 -13.45 -5.55
CA THR A 33 5.58 -13.42 -6.47
C THR A 33 5.88 -14.78 -7.10
N ASP A 34 5.39 -15.87 -6.52
CA ASP A 34 5.55 -17.24 -7.00
C ASP A 34 4.19 -17.81 -7.45
N PRO A 35 3.99 -18.07 -8.75
CA PRO A 35 2.72 -18.58 -9.27
C PRO A 35 2.41 -20.02 -8.82
N THR A 36 3.39 -20.75 -8.28
CA THR A 36 3.19 -22.11 -7.77
C THR A 36 2.58 -22.13 -6.36
N VAL A 37 2.55 -20.97 -5.69
CA VAL A 37 2.03 -20.83 -4.33
C VAL A 37 0.67 -20.14 -4.37
N ALA A 38 -0.38 -20.88 -4.02
CA ALA A 38 -1.74 -20.33 -4.01
C ALA A 38 -1.92 -19.25 -2.94
N VAL A 39 -2.69 -18.20 -3.28
CA VAL A 39 -3.13 -17.20 -2.29
C VAL A 39 -4.15 -17.84 -1.35
N PRO A 40 -3.95 -17.79 -0.02
CA PRO A 40 -4.87 -18.40 0.93
C PRO A 40 -6.28 -17.80 0.86
N GLU A 41 -7.29 -18.66 0.89
CA GLU A 41 -8.71 -18.26 0.99
C GLU A 41 -9.19 -18.25 2.44
N THR A 42 -8.43 -18.81 3.38
CA THR A 42 -8.72 -18.80 4.81
C THR A 42 -7.63 -18.07 5.59
N PRO A 43 -7.96 -17.45 6.74
CA PRO A 43 -6.95 -16.83 7.60
C PRO A 43 -5.86 -17.81 8.03
N THR A 44 -4.62 -17.33 8.11
CA THR A 44 -3.45 -18.10 8.55
C THR A 44 -2.78 -17.42 9.75
N GLU A 45 -2.17 -18.20 10.64
CA GLU A 45 -1.36 -17.66 11.74
C GLU A 45 0.06 -17.29 11.29
N GLY A 46 0.67 -16.29 11.96
CA GLY A 46 2.03 -15.84 11.68
C GLY A 46 2.14 -14.85 10.52
N ILE A 47 3.35 -14.72 9.95
CA ILE A 47 3.56 -13.91 8.75
C ILE A 47 2.92 -14.66 7.57
N PRO A 48 1.91 -14.09 6.90
CA PRO A 48 1.20 -14.78 5.85
C PRO A 48 2.11 -15.00 4.64
N VAL A 49 1.85 -16.06 3.87
CA VAL A 49 2.59 -16.36 2.63
C VAL A 49 2.39 -15.29 1.54
N THR A 50 1.46 -14.36 1.73
CA THR A 50 1.31 -13.14 0.91
C THR A 50 2.33 -12.04 1.25
N TYR A 51 3.18 -12.24 2.27
CA TYR A 51 4.33 -11.39 2.56
C TYR A 51 5.37 -11.51 1.45
N VAL A 52 5.71 -10.39 0.81
CA VAL A 52 6.81 -10.33 -0.14
C VAL A 52 8.06 -9.83 0.59
N PRO A 53 9.15 -10.60 0.67
CA PRO A 53 10.34 -10.21 1.42
C PRO A 53 10.86 -8.82 1.08
N ALA A 54 10.94 -7.94 2.09
CA ALA A 54 11.50 -6.58 2.01
C ALA A 54 10.89 -5.69 0.90
N ARG A 55 9.68 -5.99 0.44
CA ARG A 55 9.06 -5.27 -0.68
C ARG A 55 8.90 -3.78 -0.37
N ASN A 56 8.47 -3.40 0.83
CA ASN A 56 8.27 -1.98 1.12
C ASN A 56 9.60 -1.22 1.16
N THR A 57 10.71 -1.86 1.55
CA THR A 57 12.05 -1.27 1.46
C THR A 57 12.42 -0.93 0.01
N LEU A 58 12.17 -1.86 -0.92
CA LEU A 58 12.44 -1.64 -2.35
C LEU A 58 11.55 -0.53 -2.92
N LEU A 59 10.25 -0.56 -2.62
CA LEU A 59 9.30 0.45 -3.10
C LEU A 59 9.63 1.85 -2.54
N LEU A 60 9.98 1.96 -1.26
CA LEU A 60 10.41 3.22 -0.66
C LEU A 60 11.73 3.73 -1.25
N GLY A 61 12.67 2.84 -1.59
CA GLY A 61 13.91 3.21 -2.30
C GLY A 61 13.63 3.80 -3.68
N LEU A 62 12.69 3.21 -4.44
CA LEU A 62 12.25 3.74 -5.72
C LEU A 62 11.55 5.10 -5.58
N ALA A 63 10.67 5.22 -4.57
CA ALA A 63 9.99 6.48 -4.27
C ALA A 63 11.00 7.58 -3.88
N LEU A 64 12.02 7.26 -3.08
CA LEU A 64 13.10 8.17 -2.70
C LEU A 64 13.87 8.67 -3.91
N ALA A 65 14.32 7.75 -4.76
CA ALA A 65 15.09 8.11 -5.96
C ALA A 65 14.29 9.05 -6.87
N TRP A 66 12.99 8.81 -7.02
CA TRP A 66 12.14 9.69 -7.83
C TRP A 66 11.84 11.02 -7.12
N ALA A 67 11.62 11.02 -5.82
CA ALA A 67 11.41 12.23 -5.02
C ALA A 67 12.60 13.18 -5.11
N GLU A 68 13.84 12.66 -5.10
CA GLU A 68 15.04 13.49 -5.29
C GLU A 68 15.07 14.17 -6.66
N VAL A 69 14.72 13.46 -7.74
CA VAL A 69 14.62 14.02 -9.10
C VAL A 69 13.56 15.12 -9.18
N LEU A 70 12.46 14.97 -8.43
CA LEU A 70 11.37 15.94 -8.38
C LEU A 70 11.61 17.10 -7.40
N GLU A 71 12.71 17.05 -6.63
CA GLU A 71 12.95 17.95 -5.49
C GLU A 71 11.79 17.95 -4.48
N ALA A 72 11.17 16.78 -4.30
CA ALA A 72 10.09 16.54 -3.35
C ALA A 72 10.66 15.97 -2.04
N TRP A 73 10.40 16.67 -0.93
CA TRP A 73 11.01 16.33 0.37
C TRP A 73 10.06 15.57 1.29
N ASP A 74 8.79 15.46 0.94
CA ASP A 74 7.78 14.73 1.71
C ASP A 74 7.29 13.53 0.90
N ILE A 75 7.48 12.34 1.43
CA ILE A 75 7.07 11.07 0.82
C ILE A 75 5.95 10.49 1.67
N PHE A 76 4.77 10.28 1.07
CA PHE A 76 3.61 9.71 1.74
C PHE A 76 3.44 8.24 1.37
N ILE A 77 3.19 7.39 2.36
CA ILE A 77 2.88 5.97 2.17
C ILE A 77 1.65 5.55 2.98
N GLY A 78 0.86 4.64 2.41
CA GLY A 78 -0.38 4.13 3.01
C GLY A 78 -0.21 2.90 3.91
N VAL A 79 0.96 2.72 4.53
CA VAL A 79 1.19 1.54 5.41
C VAL A 79 0.33 1.63 6.66
N ASN A 80 -0.06 0.46 7.18
CA ASN A 80 -0.90 0.29 8.35
C ASN A 80 -0.32 -0.80 9.25
N ALA A 81 -0.23 -0.55 10.55
CA ALA A 81 0.40 -1.46 11.51
C ALA A 81 -0.60 -2.20 12.43
N ILE A 82 -1.86 -1.76 12.50
CA ILE A 82 -2.87 -2.30 13.41
C ILE A 82 -3.52 -3.57 12.86
N ASP A 83 -4.03 -3.53 11.64
CA ASP A 83 -5.01 -4.51 11.16
C ASP A 83 -4.37 -5.70 10.44
N TYR A 84 -3.37 -6.31 11.08
CA TYR A 84 -2.82 -7.59 10.67
C TYR A 84 -1.78 -7.53 9.54
N SER A 85 -0.60 -8.07 9.86
CA SER A 85 0.29 -8.72 8.90
C SER A 85 1.57 -9.26 9.54
N GLY A 86 1.94 -8.74 10.72
CA GLY A 86 3.25 -9.00 11.31
C GLY A 86 4.40 -8.47 10.47
N TYR A 87 4.13 -7.80 9.33
CA TYR A 87 5.14 -7.33 8.39
C TYR A 87 6.08 -6.36 9.11
N PRO A 88 7.38 -6.66 9.18
CA PRO A 88 8.33 -5.80 9.88
C PRO A 88 8.50 -4.45 9.17
N ASP A 89 8.28 -4.41 7.86
CA ASP A 89 8.43 -3.26 6.98
C ASP A 89 7.17 -2.37 6.86
N CYS A 90 6.22 -2.52 7.79
CA CYS A 90 5.06 -1.65 7.95
C CYS A 90 5.02 -0.91 9.30
N ARG A 91 6.02 -1.16 10.17
CA ARG A 91 5.98 -0.70 11.57
C ARG A 91 6.60 0.70 11.74
N PRO A 92 6.21 1.46 12.78
CA PRO A 92 6.78 2.77 13.07
C PRO A 92 8.31 2.76 13.17
N GLU A 93 8.90 1.70 13.73
CA GLU A 93 10.35 1.55 13.88
C GLU A 93 11.05 1.43 12.53
N PHE A 94 10.44 0.69 11.59
CA PHE A 94 10.95 0.60 10.22
C PHE A 94 10.88 1.95 9.52
N ILE A 95 9.76 2.69 9.65
CA ILE A 95 9.61 4.02 9.04
C ILE A 95 10.65 5.00 9.59
N ALA A 96 10.85 5.02 10.91
CA ALA A 96 11.87 5.86 11.54
C ALA A 96 13.29 5.48 11.11
N ALA A 97 13.60 4.18 11.03
CA ALA A 97 14.90 3.70 10.58
C ALA A 97 15.15 4.04 9.11
N PHE A 98 14.14 3.88 8.25
CA PHE A 98 14.23 4.24 6.84
C PHE A 98 14.46 5.74 6.68
N GLU A 99 13.67 6.59 7.36
CA GLU A 99 13.86 8.06 7.32
C GLU A 99 15.27 8.47 7.78
N ALA A 100 15.79 7.84 8.84
CA ALA A 100 17.14 8.11 9.33
C ALA A 100 18.24 7.70 8.33
N MET A 101 18.03 6.58 7.62
CA MET A 101 18.92 6.12 6.55
C MET A 101 18.89 7.10 5.37
N VAL A 102 17.70 7.57 4.96
CA VAL A 102 17.53 8.50 3.84
C VAL A 102 18.37 9.77 4.00
N GLN A 103 18.51 10.29 5.22
CA GLN A 103 19.33 11.49 5.49
C GLN A 103 20.81 11.33 5.12
N ARG A 104 21.26 10.12 4.77
CA ARG A 104 22.63 9.79 4.37
C ARG A 104 22.72 9.20 2.97
N ALA A 105 21.58 8.95 2.32
CA ALA A 105 21.51 8.11 1.13
C ALA A 105 21.43 8.88 -0.20
N THR A 106 21.27 10.21 -0.14
CA THR A 106 21.01 11.05 -1.31
C THR A 106 21.98 12.24 -1.40
N LYS A 107 22.20 12.75 -2.61
CA LYS A 107 22.98 13.97 -2.82
C LYS A 107 22.28 15.15 -2.15
N ALA A 108 20.96 15.24 -2.33
CA ALA A 108 20.16 16.30 -1.73
C ALA A 108 20.31 16.36 -0.20
N SER A 109 20.36 15.21 0.48
CA SER A 109 20.58 15.17 1.93
C SER A 109 21.95 15.67 2.36
N VAL A 110 23.01 15.33 1.60
CA VAL A 110 24.37 15.83 1.86
C VAL A 110 24.45 17.35 1.64
N GLU A 111 23.67 17.88 0.70
CA GLU A 111 23.57 19.32 0.39
C GLU A 111 22.57 20.08 1.30
N GLY A 112 22.06 19.44 2.36
CA GLY A 112 21.26 20.08 3.40
C GLY A 112 19.74 20.04 3.19
N LYS A 113 19.25 19.29 2.20
CA LYS A 113 17.82 18.97 2.08
C LYS A 113 17.45 17.85 3.05
N ARG A 114 16.18 17.78 3.44
CA ARG A 114 15.73 16.79 4.43
C ARG A 114 14.45 16.13 3.94
N PHE A 115 14.52 14.83 3.70
CA PHE A 115 13.34 14.03 3.41
C PHE A 115 12.55 13.72 4.68
N ARG A 116 11.23 13.60 4.55
CA ARG A 116 10.31 13.13 5.59
C ARG A 116 9.42 12.02 5.04
N ILE A 117 9.27 10.96 5.81
CA ILE A 117 8.39 9.84 5.47
C ILE A 117 7.11 9.95 6.30
N HIS A 118 5.98 10.12 5.63
CA HIS A 118 4.67 10.27 6.23
C HIS A 118 3.88 8.98 6.08
N ALA A 119 3.49 8.37 7.20
CA ALA A 119 2.63 7.20 7.25
C ALA A 119 1.34 7.51 8.04
N PRO A 120 0.43 8.35 7.50
CA PRO A 120 -0.72 8.88 8.24
C PRO A 120 -1.73 7.81 8.68
N LEU A 121 -1.72 6.64 8.04
CA LEU A 121 -2.64 5.53 8.32
C LEU A 121 -2.05 4.49 9.28
N ILE A 122 -0.81 4.69 9.76
CA ILE A 122 -0.06 3.63 10.45
C ILE A 122 -0.73 3.15 11.74
N ASN A 123 -1.37 4.07 12.45
CA ASN A 123 -2.04 3.83 13.74
C ASN A 123 -3.57 3.88 13.65
N LEU A 124 -4.15 3.78 12.45
CA LEU A 124 -5.60 3.77 12.27
C LEU A 124 -6.10 2.34 12.06
N SER A 125 -7.23 1.98 12.64
CA SER A 125 -7.98 0.78 12.26
C SER A 125 -8.59 0.94 10.86
N LYS A 126 -9.02 -0.17 10.24
CA LYS A 126 -9.70 -0.12 8.93
C LYS A 126 -10.94 0.74 8.98
N ALA A 127 -11.70 0.70 10.08
CA ALA A 127 -12.86 1.55 10.27
C ALA A 127 -12.47 3.03 10.24
N GLU A 128 -11.46 3.43 11.02
CA GLU A 128 -10.97 4.82 11.05
C GLU A 128 -10.40 5.27 9.70
N ILE A 129 -9.75 4.37 8.94
CA ILE A 129 -9.28 4.65 7.58
C ILE A 129 -10.47 4.91 6.65
N ILE A 130 -11.52 4.08 6.72
CA ILE A 130 -12.75 4.26 5.94
C ILE A 130 -13.43 5.58 6.31
N GLU A 131 -13.61 5.86 7.59
CA GLU A 131 -14.20 7.10 8.10
C GLU A 131 -13.41 8.34 7.64
N GLN A 132 -12.08 8.28 7.69
CA GLN A 132 -11.23 9.36 7.18
C GLN A 132 -11.42 9.58 5.69
N GLY A 133 -11.41 8.52 4.87
CA GLY A 133 -11.61 8.66 3.44
C GLY A 133 -12.99 9.24 3.12
N LEU A 134 -14.05 8.77 3.80
CA LEU A 134 -15.40 9.32 3.64
C LEU A 134 -15.45 10.81 4.00
N ARG A 135 -14.82 11.20 5.11
CA ARG A 135 -14.72 12.60 5.55
C ARG A 135 -13.98 13.48 4.53
N LEU A 136 -12.97 12.93 3.86
CA LEU A 136 -12.19 13.61 2.82
C LEU A 136 -12.85 13.56 1.44
N GLY A 137 -14.00 12.90 1.29
CA GLY A 137 -14.70 12.76 0.01
C GLY A 137 -14.06 11.77 -0.95
N VAL A 138 -13.31 10.77 -0.45
CA VAL A 138 -12.73 9.70 -1.25
C VAL A 138 -13.85 8.87 -1.88
N ASP A 139 -13.85 8.79 -3.21
CA ASP A 139 -14.70 7.85 -3.93
C ASP A 139 -14.11 6.44 -3.84
N TYR A 140 -14.63 5.65 -2.89
CA TYR A 140 -14.21 4.26 -2.71
C TYR A 140 -14.65 3.33 -3.85
N SER A 141 -15.58 3.73 -4.73
CA SER A 141 -16.08 2.89 -5.83
C SER A 141 -15.04 2.68 -6.95
N ILE A 142 -14.09 3.60 -7.08
CA ILE A 142 -13.01 3.53 -8.06
C ILE A 142 -11.74 2.84 -7.53
N THR A 143 -11.73 2.45 -6.25
CA THR A 143 -10.60 1.77 -5.58
C THR A 143 -10.64 0.25 -5.77
N VAL A 144 -9.48 -0.40 -5.70
CA VAL A 144 -9.36 -1.86 -5.73
C VAL A 144 -8.50 -2.31 -4.56
N SER A 145 -9.00 -3.27 -3.77
CA SER A 145 -8.25 -3.87 -2.65
C SER A 145 -7.98 -5.37 -2.85
N CYS A 146 -8.79 -6.07 -3.65
CA CYS A 146 -8.73 -7.52 -3.82
C CYS A 146 -7.42 -7.98 -4.46
N TYR A 147 -6.78 -9.02 -3.89
CA TYR A 147 -5.58 -9.65 -4.46
C TYR A 147 -5.83 -10.39 -5.79
N GLN A 148 -7.08 -10.74 -6.05
CA GLN A 148 -7.49 -11.58 -7.18
C GLN A 148 -8.64 -10.94 -7.96
N ALA A 149 -8.63 -9.61 -8.11
CA ALA A 149 -9.65 -8.90 -8.90
C ALA A 149 -9.62 -9.35 -10.37
N ASP A 150 -10.76 -9.33 -11.07
CA ASP A 150 -10.77 -9.66 -12.52
C ASP A 150 -10.37 -8.47 -13.36
N ASP A 151 -10.35 -8.67 -14.67
CA ASP A 151 -10.06 -7.65 -15.67
C ASP A 151 -11.05 -6.48 -15.60
N GLU A 152 -12.28 -6.71 -15.14
CA GLU A 152 -13.27 -5.67 -14.88
C GLU A 152 -13.12 -4.99 -13.50
N GLY A 153 -12.19 -5.45 -12.67
CA GLY A 153 -11.89 -4.94 -11.34
C GLY A 153 -12.84 -5.41 -10.23
N ARG A 154 -13.69 -6.42 -10.49
CA ARG A 154 -14.57 -7.01 -9.45
C ARG A 154 -13.74 -7.85 -8.49
N ALA A 155 -14.05 -7.72 -7.21
CA ALA A 155 -13.37 -8.40 -6.13
C ALA A 155 -13.85 -9.86 -5.98
N CYS A 156 -12.93 -10.78 -5.65
CA CYS A 156 -13.24 -12.20 -5.46
C CYS A 156 -14.11 -12.49 -4.22
N GLY A 157 -14.15 -11.57 -3.25
CA GLY A 157 -14.95 -11.72 -2.02
C GLY A 157 -14.38 -12.69 -0.97
N VAL A 158 -13.37 -13.49 -1.31
CA VAL A 158 -12.86 -14.58 -0.46
C VAL A 158 -11.42 -14.41 0.02
N CYS A 159 -10.62 -13.48 -0.51
CA CYS A 159 -9.26 -13.23 -0.02
C CYS A 159 -9.25 -12.34 1.25
N ASP A 160 -8.13 -12.34 1.98
CA ASP A 160 -7.96 -11.49 3.18
C ASP A 160 -8.25 -10.02 2.91
N ALA A 161 -7.77 -9.47 1.79
CA ALA A 161 -8.04 -8.07 1.46
C ALA A 161 -9.53 -7.77 1.29
N CYS A 162 -10.32 -8.72 0.77
CA CYS A 162 -11.79 -8.57 0.71
C CYS A 162 -12.41 -8.64 2.09
N ARG A 163 -11.98 -9.58 2.95
CA ARG A 163 -12.46 -9.69 4.33
C ARG A 163 -12.20 -8.41 5.12
N PHE A 164 -10.95 -7.93 5.12
CA PHE A 164 -10.57 -6.71 5.84
C PHE A 164 -11.31 -5.49 5.35
N ARG A 165 -11.53 -5.37 4.04
CA ARG A 165 -12.32 -4.28 3.49
C ARG A 165 -13.77 -4.33 3.98
N ARG A 166 -14.45 -5.48 3.83
CA ARG A 166 -15.84 -5.64 4.29
C ARG A 166 -15.98 -5.37 5.79
N ALA A 167 -15.06 -5.90 6.59
CA ALA A 167 -15.02 -5.66 8.02
C ALA A 167 -14.84 -4.17 8.33
N GLY A 168 -13.90 -3.49 7.67
CA GLY A 168 -13.67 -2.05 7.84
C GLY A 168 -14.90 -1.19 7.54
N PHE A 169 -15.56 -1.43 6.41
CA PHE A 169 -16.81 -0.74 6.06
C PHE A 169 -17.95 -1.05 7.04
N GLY A 170 -18.11 -2.33 7.40
CA GLY A 170 -19.13 -2.75 8.37
C GLY A 170 -18.93 -2.10 9.75
N SER A 171 -17.69 -2.05 10.24
CA SER A 171 -17.33 -1.40 11.49
C SER A 171 -17.49 0.12 11.45
N ALA A 172 -17.24 0.76 10.29
CA ALA A 172 -17.48 2.18 10.07
C ALA A 172 -18.98 2.53 9.87
N GLY A 173 -19.88 1.54 9.87
CA GLY A 173 -21.30 1.75 9.61
C GLY A 173 -21.60 2.25 8.19
N ALA A 174 -20.69 2.03 7.24
CA ALA A 174 -20.78 2.51 5.87
C ALA A 174 -21.01 1.37 4.87
N ALA A 175 -21.71 1.66 3.77
CA ALA A 175 -21.87 0.70 2.68
C ALA A 175 -20.56 0.55 1.90
N ASP A 176 -20.08 -0.68 1.70
CA ASP A 176 -18.93 -0.97 0.85
C ASP A 176 -19.35 -0.90 -0.63
N PRO A 177 -18.81 0.05 -1.44
CA PRO A 177 -19.18 0.18 -2.85
C PRO A 177 -18.48 -0.85 -3.76
N THR A 178 -17.73 -1.79 -3.20
CA THR A 178 -17.01 -2.81 -3.97
C THR A 178 -17.97 -3.66 -4.79
N ARG A 179 -17.67 -3.82 -6.08
CA ARG A 179 -18.33 -4.79 -6.94
C ARG A 179 -17.68 -6.16 -6.73
N TYR A 180 -18.44 -7.11 -6.22
CA TYR A 180 -17.99 -8.49 -6.06
C TYR A 180 -18.42 -9.36 -7.25
N ARG A 181 -17.71 -10.47 -7.46
CA ARG A 181 -18.12 -11.52 -8.41
C ARG A 181 -19.29 -12.35 -7.87
#